data_AF-A0A9E7FTG5-F1
#
_entry.id   AF-A0A9E7FTG5-F1
#
_cell.length_a   1.000
_cell.length_b   1.000
_cell.length_c   1.000
_cell.angle_alpha   90.00
_cell.angle_beta   90.00
_cell.angle_gamma   90.00
#
_symmetry.space_group_name_H-M   'P 1'
#
loop_
_entity.id
_entity.type
_entity.pdbx_description
1 polymer ?
#
loop_
_entity_poly.entity_id
_entity_poly.type
_entity_poly.pdbx_seq_one_letter_code
_entity_poly.pdbx_strand_id
1 'polypeptide(L)'
;MEVRRLHLSDQMLKNASLSLSLSLSLSPSIYIHLLRAFCTTTPIVASSVLKIAEMAAKILLISLLAMASSLAMASDPSPLQDFCVADKASKVLVNGFVCKDPMQVTAEDFFAMGLDKAGNTENKVGSMVTAVNVNKLAGLNTLGISMVRIDYAPRGLNPPHTPPRATEILTVIEGQLLVGFVTSNTDNGNRLFTKMLKKGDGLIHFQFNPGHTKTVAIGALSSQNPGTITIANAVFGSKPPISDDVLAKAFQVDKKTVDWLQAQFWADNNN
;
A
#
# COMPACT_ATOMS: atom_id res chain seq x y z
N MET A 1 20.00 1.46 35.68
CA MET A 1 18.74 0.78 36.03
C MET A 1 18.74 -0.57 35.35
N GLU A 2 18.70 -1.62 36.17
CA GLU A 2 18.82 -3.06 35.90
C GLU A 2 18.43 -3.60 34.52
N VAL A 3 19.30 -4.52 34.08
CA VAL A 3 19.08 -5.55 33.07
C VAL A 3 18.00 -6.53 33.55
N ARG A 4 16.80 -6.52 32.95
CA ARG A 4 15.85 -7.65 33.02
C ARG A 4 16.09 -8.59 31.84
N ARG A 5 17.11 -9.43 31.97
CA ARG A 5 17.28 -10.65 31.17
C ARG A 5 17.79 -11.71 32.15
N LEU A 6 17.18 -12.90 32.11
CA LEU A 6 17.39 -14.07 33.00
C LEU A 6 16.41 -14.17 34.19
N HIS A 7 15.15 -14.52 33.89
CA HIS A 7 14.24 -15.15 34.88
C HIS A 7 13.55 -16.43 34.36
N LEU A 8 13.79 -16.83 33.10
CA LEU A 8 13.29 -18.11 32.58
C LEU A 8 14.26 -19.30 32.76
N SER A 9 15.56 -19.04 33.00
CA SER A 9 16.57 -20.10 33.21
C SER A 9 16.45 -20.75 34.59
N ASP A 10 16.24 -19.97 35.65
CA ASP A 10 16.19 -20.46 37.02
C ASP A 10 14.93 -21.28 37.34
N GLN A 11 13.83 -21.02 36.64
CA GLN A 11 12.59 -21.77 36.84
C GLN A 11 12.66 -23.16 36.18
N MET A 12 13.39 -23.28 35.07
CA MET A 12 13.72 -24.57 34.45
C MET A 12 14.72 -25.37 35.30
N LEU A 13 15.71 -24.71 35.90
CA LEU A 13 16.68 -25.32 36.82
C LEU A 13 16.05 -25.75 38.16
N LYS A 14 15.10 -24.98 38.71
CA LYS A 14 14.35 -25.36 39.92
C LYS A 14 13.43 -26.55 39.68
N ASN A 15 12.80 -26.66 38.50
CA ASN A 15 11.99 -27.84 38.16
C ASN A 15 12.86 -29.07 37.92
N ALA A 16 14.06 -28.90 37.36
CA ALA A 16 15.05 -29.97 37.26
C ALA A 16 15.58 -30.40 38.64
N SER A 17 15.84 -29.46 39.55
CA SER A 17 16.33 -29.77 40.91
C SER A 17 15.25 -30.39 41.80
N LEU A 18 13.98 -30.00 41.66
CA LEU A 18 12.86 -30.62 42.40
C LEU A 18 12.65 -32.08 41.97
N SER A 19 12.87 -32.38 40.68
CA SER A 19 12.85 -33.75 40.15
C SER A 19 13.99 -34.61 40.69
N LEU A 20 15.13 -33.98 41.01
CA LEU A 20 16.35 -34.64 41.50
C LEU A 20 16.41 -34.76 43.03
N SER A 21 15.64 -33.95 43.78
CA SER A 21 15.57 -34.02 45.24
C SER A 21 14.54 -35.02 45.76
N LEU A 22 13.56 -35.42 44.95
CA LEU A 22 12.58 -36.45 45.34
C LEU A 22 13.17 -37.89 45.30
N SER A 23 14.35 -38.06 44.72
CA SER A 23 15.03 -39.36 44.57
C SER A 23 15.85 -39.84 45.78
N LEU A 24 15.89 -39.10 46.90
CA LEU A 24 16.86 -39.36 47.98
C LEU A 24 16.29 -39.68 49.38
N SER A 25 14.97 -39.86 49.55
CA SER A 25 14.41 -40.28 50.87
C SER A 25 13.43 -41.45 50.83
N LEU A 26 13.35 -42.18 49.72
CA LEU A 26 12.45 -43.31 49.56
C LEU A 26 13.29 -44.59 49.53
N SER A 27 12.93 -45.56 50.37
CA SER A 27 13.56 -46.90 50.39
C SER A 27 13.68 -47.45 48.97
N PRO A 28 14.75 -48.18 48.61
CA PRO A 28 14.94 -48.74 47.27
C PRO A 28 13.71 -49.48 46.72
N SER A 29 12.91 -50.11 47.60
CA SER A 29 11.64 -50.75 47.23
C SER A 29 10.57 -49.77 46.75
N ILE A 30 10.49 -48.55 47.30
CA ILE A 30 9.54 -47.52 46.86
C ILE A 30 10.02 -46.87 45.56
N TYR A 31 11.33 -46.68 45.39
CA TYR A 31 11.89 -46.21 44.12
C TYR A 31 11.65 -47.22 43.00
N ILE A 32 11.79 -48.52 43.27
CA ILE A 32 11.43 -49.60 42.34
C ILE A 32 9.91 -49.65 42.10
N HIS A 33 9.07 -49.37 43.09
CA HIS A 33 7.62 -49.29 42.90
C HIS A 33 7.16 -48.03 42.16
N LEU A 34 7.84 -46.89 42.32
CA LEU A 34 7.61 -45.67 41.54
C LEU A 34 8.13 -45.80 40.11
N LEU A 35 9.32 -46.40 39.92
CA LEU A 35 9.84 -46.78 38.61
C LEU A 35 8.95 -47.82 37.94
N ARG A 36 8.42 -48.81 38.68
CA ARG A 36 7.42 -49.74 38.16
C ARG A 36 6.10 -49.05 37.88
N ALA A 37 5.64 -48.09 38.69
CA ALA A 37 4.41 -47.33 38.43
C ALA A 37 4.53 -46.47 37.16
N PHE A 38 5.71 -45.87 36.93
CA PHE A 38 6.05 -45.20 35.66
C PHE A 38 6.19 -46.20 34.51
N CYS A 39 6.76 -47.38 34.74
CA CYS A 39 6.96 -48.43 33.73
C CYS A 39 5.71 -49.30 33.47
N THR A 40 4.67 -49.19 34.30
CA THR A 40 3.33 -49.79 34.08
C THR A 40 2.36 -48.83 33.42
N THR A 41 2.76 -47.57 33.18
CA THR A 41 2.14 -46.85 32.08
C THR A 41 2.58 -47.58 30.82
N THR A 42 1.62 -48.25 30.19
CA THR A 42 1.88 -49.05 29.00
C THR A 42 2.65 -48.21 27.97
N PRO A 43 3.53 -48.78 27.14
CA PRO A 43 4.23 -48.05 26.08
C PRO A 43 3.28 -47.25 25.16
N ILE A 44 2.00 -47.63 25.16
CA ILE A 44 0.88 -46.94 24.53
C ILE A 44 0.64 -45.54 25.13
N VAL A 45 0.68 -45.39 26.47
CA VAL A 45 0.46 -44.10 27.16
C VAL A 45 1.63 -43.15 26.91
N ALA A 46 2.88 -43.62 26.99
CA ALA A 46 4.06 -42.80 26.69
C ALA A 46 4.11 -42.33 25.23
N SER A 47 3.76 -43.21 24.27
CA SER A 47 3.64 -42.84 22.85
C SER A 47 2.53 -41.81 22.62
N SER A 48 1.42 -41.92 23.36
CA SER A 48 0.29 -40.98 23.25
C SER A 48 0.65 -39.60 23.81
N VAL A 49 1.36 -39.54 24.94
CA VAL A 49 1.84 -38.28 25.53
C VAL A 49 2.87 -37.58 24.63
N LEU A 50 3.80 -38.33 24.04
CA LEU A 50 4.78 -37.78 23.10
C LEU A 50 4.10 -37.18 21.85
N LYS A 51 3.10 -37.88 21.30
CA LYS A 51 2.28 -37.37 20.18
C LYS A 51 1.52 -36.09 20.55
N ILE A 52 0.98 -36.01 21.76
CA ILE A 52 0.29 -34.80 22.24
C ILE A 52 1.28 -33.63 22.37
N ALA A 53 2.48 -33.87 22.89
CA ALA A 53 3.53 -32.85 23.01
C ALA A 53 4.00 -32.35 21.63
N GLU A 54 4.19 -33.24 20.65
CA GLU A 54 4.52 -32.86 19.27
C GLU A 54 3.40 -32.05 18.61
N MET A 55 2.15 -32.44 18.80
CA MET A 55 1.00 -31.71 18.28
C MET A 55 0.89 -30.32 18.92
N ALA A 56 1.09 -30.21 20.24
CA ALA A 56 1.10 -28.94 20.94
C ALA A 56 2.25 -28.03 20.46
N ALA A 57 3.45 -28.58 20.26
CA ALA A 57 4.59 -27.84 19.73
C ALA A 57 4.34 -27.33 18.29
N LYS A 58 3.72 -28.15 17.43
CA LYS A 58 3.32 -27.74 16.08
C LYS A 58 2.27 -26.63 16.10
N ILE A 59 1.27 -26.73 16.96
CA ILE A 59 0.25 -25.68 17.13
C ILE A 59 0.89 -24.38 17.63
N LEU A 60 1.78 -24.46 18.63
CA LEU A 60 2.48 -23.29 19.16
C LEU A 60 3.35 -22.62 18.09
N LEU A 61 4.06 -23.41 17.28
CA LEU A 61 4.86 -22.93 16.17
C LEU A 61 3.98 -22.26 15.10
N ILE A 62 2.86 -22.86 14.71
CA ILE A 62 1.91 -22.26 13.76
C ILE A 62 1.36 -20.94 14.30
N SER A 63 0.99 -20.88 15.59
CA SER A 63 0.51 -19.65 16.22
C SER A 63 1.59 -18.56 16.25
N LEU A 64 2.84 -18.90 16.53
CA LEU A 64 3.97 -17.96 16.47
C LEU A 64 4.23 -17.47 15.04
N LEU A 65 4.18 -18.35 14.03
CA LEU A 65 4.29 -17.95 12.63
C LEU A 65 3.12 -17.06 12.20
N ALA A 66 1.90 -17.35 12.65
CA ALA A 66 0.72 -16.54 12.35
C ALA A 66 0.75 -15.16 13.03
N MET A 67 1.33 -15.04 14.22
CA MET A 67 1.59 -13.74 14.85
C MET A 67 2.76 -12.99 14.20
N ALA A 68 3.74 -13.70 13.65
CA ALA A 68 4.88 -13.13 12.94
C ALA A 68 4.56 -12.72 11.50
N SER A 69 3.49 -13.25 10.90
CA SER A 69 2.98 -12.75 9.62
C SER A 69 2.37 -11.37 9.81
N SER A 70 3.16 -10.33 9.55
CA SER A 70 2.70 -8.96 9.44
C SER A 70 1.55 -8.89 8.44
N LEU A 71 0.42 -8.31 8.83
CA LEU A 71 -0.61 -7.87 7.89
C LEU A 71 0.05 -6.86 6.96
N ALA A 72 0.37 -7.27 5.74
CA ALA A 72 0.86 -6.35 4.72
C ALA A 72 -0.29 -5.40 4.38
N MET A 73 -0.23 -4.17 4.89
CA MET A 73 -1.18 -3.12 4.53
C MET A 73 -0.68 -2.44 3.27
N ALA A 74 -1.47 -2.52 2.19
CA ALA A 74 -1.17 -1.88 0.92
C ALA A 74 -1.74 -0.45 0.82
N SER A 75 -2.19 0.12 1.94
CA SER A 75 -2.73 1.47 2.06
C SER A 75 -1.88 2.34 2.98
N ASP A 76 -2.14 3.65 3.00
CA ASP A 76 -1.53 4.55 3.98
C ASP A 76 -1.81 4.05 5.42
N PRO A 77 -0.84 4.15 6.35
CA PRO A 77 -1.05 3.79 7.75
C PRO A 77 -2.06 4.71 8.43
N SER A 78 -2.85 4.17 9.36
CA SER A 78 -3.77 4.97 10.17
C SER A 78 -3.00 6.00 11.02
N PRO A 79 -3.54 7.22 11.20
CA PRO A 79 -2.93 8.22 12.08
C PRO A 79 -2.98 7.74 13.54
N LEU A 80 -1.93 8.08 14.30
CA LEU A 80 -1.80 7.75 15.72
C LEU A 80 -2.10 8.94 16.65
N GLN A 81 -2.42 10.09 16.07
CA GLN A 81 -2.74 11.35 16.73
C GLN A 81 -3.60 12.21 15.79
N ASP A 82 -4.21 13.28 16.29
CA ASP A 82 -5.14 14.13 15.55
C ASP A 82 -4.53 14.73 14.28
N PHE A 83 -3.27 15.16 14.34
CA PHE A 83 -2.55 15.70 13.19
C PHE A 83 -1.03 15.44 13.28
N CYS A 84 -0.38 15.39 12.12
CA CYS A 84 1.07 15.36 11.99
C CYS A 84 1.43 16.10 10.70
N VAL A 85 1.46 17.43 10.74
CA VAL A 85 1.79 18.26 9.56
C VAL A 85 3.18 17.89 9.04
N ALA A 86 3.31 17.60 7.75
CA ALA A 86 4.60 17.24 7.15
C ALA A 86 5.64 18.36 7.31
N ASP A 87 6.75 18.07 7.98
CA ASP A 87 7.96 18.89 7.97
C ASP A 87 8.75 18.63 6.69
N LYS A 88 8.56 19.53 5.71
CA LYS A 88 9.26 19.47 4.41
C LYS A 88 10.71 19.94 4.47
N ALA A 89 11.16 20.53 5.58
CA ALA A 89 12.53 20.98 5.78
C ALA A 89 13.42 19.91 6.43
N SER A 90 12.80 18.91 7.08
CA SER A 90 13.53 17.80 7.69
C SER A 90 14.34 17.01 6.65
N LYS A 91 15.57 16.64 7.03
CA LYS A 91 16.45 15.77 6.24
C LYS A 91 16.31 14.29 6.58
N VAL A 92 15.51 13.98 7.61
CA VAL A 92 15.31 12.60 8.07
C VAL A 92 14.31 11.91 7.13
N LEU A 93 14.70 10.75 6.61
CA LEU A 93 13.86 9.96 5.73
C LEU A 93 13.10 8.91 6.54
N VAL A 94 11.77 8.93 6.42
CA VAL A 94 10.84 7.96 7.01
C VAL A 94 9.81 7.56 5.96
N ASN A 95 8.98 6.55 6.24
CA ASN A 95 7.82 6.29 5.39
C ASN A 95 6.81 7.45 5.58
N GLY A 96 6.63 8.28 4.54
CA GLY A 96 5.87 9.52 4.62
C GLY A 96 6.77 10.71 4.98
N PHE A 97 6.35 11.52 5.96
CA PHE A 97 7.10 12.70 6.42
C PHE A 97 7.20 12.73 7.94
N VAL A 98 8.31 13.27 8.43
CA VAL A 98 8.44 13.66 9.84
C VAL A 98 7.43 14.77 10.16
N CYS A 99 6.86 14.77 11.36
CA CYS A 99 5.92 15.81 11.78
C CYS A 99 6.66 17.11 12.16
N LYS A 100 6.08 18.25 11.79
CA LYS A 100 6.39 19.57 12.34
C LYS A 100 6.07 19.58 13.85
N ASP A 101 6.79 20.40 14.61
CA ASP A 101 6.49 20.66 16.03
C ASP A 101 5.02 21.13 16.17
N PRO A 102 4.17 20.42 16.94
CA PRO A 102 2.77 20.79 17.14
C PRO A 102 2.57 22.23 17.65
N MET A 103 3.53 22.78 18.41
CA MET A 103 3.46 24.16 18.91
C MET A 103 3.69 25.21 17.82
N GLN A 104 4.21 24.81 16.66
CA GLN A 104 4.47 25.67 15.51
C GLN A 104 3.44 25.47 14.37
N VAL A 105 2.46 24.58 14.57
CA VAL A 105 1.39 24.33 13.60
C VAL A 105 0.39 25.47 13.63
N THR A 106 -0.06 25.87 12.44
CA THR A 106 -0.96 27.01 12.19
C THR A 106 -2.13 26.58 11.30
N ALA A 107 -3.17 27.41 11.18
CA ALA A 107 -4.31 27.10 10.33
C ALA A 107 -3.92 26.97 8.84
N GLU A 108 -2.90 27.73 8.44
CA GLU A 108 -2.34 27.76 7.10
C GLU A 108 -1.72 26.40 6.69
N ASP A 109 -1.27 25.59 7.65
CA ASP A 109 -0.75 24.25 7.39
C ASP A 109 -1.85 23.26 6.91
N PHE A 110 -3.13 23.59 7.12
CA PHE A 110 -4.31 22.81 6.75
C PHE A 110 -5.13 23.41 5.60
N PHE A 111 -4.62 24.46 4.95
CA PHE A 111 -5.31 25.14 3.87
C PHE A 111 -4.49 25.15 2.57
N ALA A 112 -5.11 24.82 1.44
CA ALA A 112 -4.52 24.94 0.12
C ALA A 112 -5.47 25.68 -0.82
N MET A 113 -4.94 26.71 -1.49
CA MET A 113 -5.62 27.37 -2.61
C MET A 113 -5.29 26.65 -3.92
N GLY A 114 -6.13 26.81 -4.94
CA GLY A 114 -5.82 26.38 -6.30
C GLY A 114 -6.91 25.52 -6.95
N LEU A 115 -7.64 24.71 -6.18
CA LEU A 115 -8.76 23.93 -6.73
C LEU A 115 -9.95 24.81 -7.14
N ASP A 116 -10.01 26.05 -6.67
CA ASP A 116 -10.96 27.08 -7.11
C ASP A 116 -10.68 27.58 -8.54
N LYS A 117 -9.45 27.43 -9.03
CA LYS A 117 -9.00 27.97 -10.33
C LYS A 117 -8.92 26.87 -11.37
N ALA A 118 -9.26 27.21 -12.61
CA ALA A 118 -9.10 26.30 -13.73
C ALA A 118 -7.62 26.13 -14.09
N GLY A 119 -7.19 24.89 -14.28
CA GLY A 119 -5.85 24.57 -14.80
C GLY A 119 -5.67 24.97 -16.26
N ASN A 120 -4.42 25.18 -16.68
CA ASN A 120 -4.10 25.49 -18.08
C ASN A 120 -4.16 24.23 -18.96
N THR A 121 -5.16 24.14 -19.82
CA THR A 121 -5.35 23.02 -20.74
C THR A 121 -4.73 23.23 -22.13
N GLU A 122 -3.94 24.29 -22.33
CA GLU A 122 -3.17 24.55 -23.55
C GLU A 122 -1.95 23.62 -23.67
N ASN A 123 -2.21 22.34 -23.84
CA ASN A 123 -1.20 21.30 -24.04
C ASN A 123 -1.73 20.21 -24.99
N LYS A 124 -0.85 19.30 -25.41
CA LYS A 124 -1.19 18.29 -26.43
C LYS A 124 -2.33 17.35 -26.03
N VAL A 125 -2.50 17.08 -24.75
CA VAL A 125 -3.57 16.20 -24.27
C VAL A 125 -4.86 16.98 -23.96
N GLY A 126 -4.80 18.30 -23.86
CA GLY A 126 -5.97 19.15 -23.66
C GLY A 126 -6.60 19.01 -22.28
N SER A 127 -5.84 18.60 -21.27
CA SER A 127 -6.30 18.48 -19.87
C SER A 127 -5.24 18.96 -18.89
N MET A 128 -5.65 19.28 -17.67
CA MET A 128 -4.74 19.65 -16.58
C MET A 128 -5.25 19.09 -15.25
N VAL A 129 -4.42 18.31 -14.57
CA VAL A 129 -4.64 17.75 -13.24
C VAL A 129 -3.93 18.65 -12.24
N THR A 130 -4.69 19.30 -11.37
CA THR A 130 -4.19 20.12 -10.25
C THR A 130 -4.36 19.32 -8.97
N ALA A 131 -3.26 18.86 -8.37
CA ALA A 131 -3.30 18.01 -7.19
C ALA A 131 -3.20 18.79 -5.87
N VAL A 132 -3.93 18.31 -4.87
CA VAL A 132 -3.78 18.66 -3.45
C VAL A 132 -3.48 17.36 -2.70
N ASN A 133 -2.20 16.99 -2.73
CA ASN A 133 -1.63 15.88 -1.98
C ASN A 133 -0.71 16.42 -0.87
N VAL A 134 -0.08 15.55 -0.08
CA VAL A 134 0.79 15.96 1.04
C VAL A 134 1.93 16.92 0.64
N ASN A 135 2.40 16.84 -0.60
CA ASN A 135 3.44 17.74 -1.12
C ASN A 135 2.93 19.16 -1.35
N LYS A 136 1.62 19.36 -1.54
CA LYS A 136 0.99 20.67 -1.70
C LYS A 136 0.29 21.14 -0.42
N LEU A 137 -0.30 20.23 0.35
CA LEU A 137 -0.98 20.48 1.62
C LEU A 137 -0.37 19.61 2.72
N ALA A 138 0.52 20.21 3.52
CA ALA A 138 1.31 19.47 4.52
C ALA A 138 0.46 18.83 5.62
N GLY A 139 -0.70 19.41 5.95
CA GLY A 139 -1.66 18.87 6.90
C GLY A 139 -2.28 17.51 6.50
N LEU A 140 -2.14 17.07 5.24
CA LEU A 140 -2.63 15.74 4.81
C LEU A 140 -1.75 14.58 5.29
N ASN A 141 -0.58 14.85 5.83
CA ASN A 141 0.32 13.80 6.28
C ASN A 141 -0.33 12.96 7.40
N THR A 142 -0.20 11.64 7.28
CA THR A 142 -0.86 10.57 8.07
C THR A 142 -2.37 10.40 7.86
N LEU A 143 -3.05 11.25 7.07
CA LEU A 143 -4.51 11.23 6.95
C LEU A 143 -5.04 10.33 5.84
N GLY A 144 -4.17 9.77 4.99
CA GLY A 144 -4.57 8.76 4.00
C GLY A 144 -5.49 9.26 2.89
N ILE A 145 -5.54 10.57 2.64
CA ILE A 145 -6.39 11.15 1.60
C ILE A 145 -5.69 12.24 0.79
N SER A 146 -6.12 12.42 -0.45
CA SER A 146 -5.77 13.56 -1.29
C SER A 146 -6.88 13.86 -2.29
N MET A 147 -6.80 15.01 -2.94
CA MET A 147 -7.78 15.46 -3.92
C MET A 147 -7.11 15.99 -5.18
N VAL A 148 -7.79 15.90 -6.31
CA VAL A 148 -7.37 16.52 -7.58
C VAL A 148 -8.55 17.26 -8.20
N ARG A 149 -8.28 18.39 -8.84
CA ARG A 149 -9.16 18.99 -9.83
C ARG A 149 -8.63 18.68 -11.21
N ILE A 150 -9.51 18.33 -12.14
CA ILE A 150 -9.14 18.08 -13.52
C ILE A 150 -9.99 18.95 -14.44
N ASP A 151 -9.33 19.82 -15.19
CA ASP A 151 -9.93 20.65 -16.22
C ASP A 151 -9.65 20.02 -17.60
N TYR A 152 -10.68 19.95 -18.44
CA TYR A 152 -10.60 19.41 -19.79
C TYR A 152 -11.02 20.48 -20.81
N ALA A 153 -10.17 20.74 -21.80
CA ALA A 153 -10.56 21.44 -23.02
C ALA A 153 -11.56 20.58 -23.83
N PRO A 154 -12.27 21.16 -24.81
CA PRO A 154 -12.95 20.37 -25.83
C PRO A 154 -11.99 19.34 -26.42
N ARG A 155 -12.42 18.07 -26.53
CA ARG A 155 -11.57 16.95 -27.00
C ARG A 155 -10.35 16.66 -26.11
N GLY A 156 -10.33 17.18 -24.89
CA GLY A 156 -9.28 16.92 -23.90
C GLY A 156 -9.31 15.49 -23.39
N LEU A 157 -8.13 14.93 -23.15
CA LEU A 157 -7.88 13.59 -22.64
C LEU A 157 -7.01 13.71 -21.39
N ASN A 158 -7.44 13.10 -20.29
CA ASN A 158 -6.51 12.64 -19.28
C ASN A 158 -6.17 11.18 -19.64
N PRO A 159 -4.93 10.91 -20.14
CA PRO A 159 -4.59 9.65 -20.79
C PRO A 159 -4.71 8.44 -19.87
N PRO A 160 -4.63 7.20 -20.39
CA PRO A 160 -4.55 6.01 -19.56
C PRO A 160 -3.47 6.15 -18.48
N HIS A 161 -3.88 6.03 -17.22
CA HIS A 161 -3.01 6.16 -16.06
C HIS A 161 -3.49 5.30 -14.89
N THR A 162 -2.59 5.06 -13.95
CA THR A 162 -2.91 4.39 -12.68
C THR A 162 -2.33 5.17 -11.49
N PRO A 163 -3.10 5.35 -10.41
CA PRO A 163 -2.57 5.71 -9.10
C PRO A 163 -2.04 4.45 -8.40
N PRO A 164 -0.71 4.21 -8.34
CA PRO A 164 -0.16 2.93 -7.86
C PRO A 164 -0.42 2.65 -6.38
N ARG A 165 -0.80 3.67 -5.58
CA ARG A 165 -0.96 3.56 -4.13
C ARG A 165 -2.33 4.04 -3.63
N ALA A 166 -3.31 4.21 -4.52
CA ALA A 166 -4.64 4.65 -4.11
C ALA A 166 -5.72 4.12 -5.04
N THR A 167 -6.93 4.06 -4.50
CA THR A 167 -8.15 4.07 -5.30
C THR A 167 -8.60 5.51 -5.52
N GLU A 168 -9.34 5.75 -6.60
CA GLU A 168 -9.88 7.06 -6.96
C GLU A 168 -11.40 6.96 -7.15
N ILE A 169 -12.11 7.94 -6.60
CA ILE A 169 -13.49 8.25 -6.99
C ILE A 169 -13.51 9.64 -7.62
N LEU A 170 -14.18 9.79 -8.75
CA LEU A 170 -14.25 11.05 -9.49
C LEU A 170 -15.70 11.50 -9.61
N THR A 171 -15.93 12.78 -9.31
CA THR A 171 -17.20 13.48 -9.53
C THR A 171 -17.04 14.51 -10.64
N VAL A 172 -17.85 14.42 -11.70
CA VAL A 172 -17.94 15.50 -12.70
C VAL A 172 -18.79 16.62 -12.12
N ILE A 173 -18.26 17.85 -12.09
CA ILE A 173 -18.97 19.03 -11.55
C ILE A 173 -19.52 19.95 -12.65
N GLU A 174 -18.90 19.92 -13.83
CA GLU A 174 -19.32 20.69 -15.00
C GLU A 174 -19.11 19.90 -16.29
N GLY A 175 -20.06 19.98 -17.22
CA GLY A 175 -19.97 19.30 -18.52
C GLY A 175 -20.29 17.80 -18.46
N GLN A 176 -19.63 17.05 -19.35
CA GLN A 176 -19.77 15.60 -19.50
C GLN A 176 -18.41 14.99 -19.83
N LEU A 177 -18.19 13.76 -19.35
CA LEU A 177 -16.90 13.09 -19.46
C LEU A 177 -17.12 11.61 -19.77
N LEU A 178 -16.47 11.10 -20.81
CA LEU A 178 -16.34 9.67 -21.02
C LEU A 178 -15.25 9.17 -20.08
N VAL A 179 -15.61 8.31 -19.13
CA VAL A 179 -14.64 7.66 -18.25
C VAL A 179 -14.57 6.19 -18.60
N GLY A 180 -13.40 5.59 -18.39
CA GLY A 180 -13.24 4.16 -18.57
C GLY A 180 -12.09 3.57 -17.78
N PHE A 181 -12.16 2.27 -17.59
CA PHE A 181 -11.10 1.48 -16.95
C PHE A 181 -11.03 0.09 -17.58
N VAL A 182 -9.85 -0.51 -17.56
CA VAL A 182 -9.60 -1.83 -18.14
C VAL A 182 -9.21 -2.78 -17.02
N THR A 183 -9.82 -3.97 -16.97
CA THR A 183 -9.46 -4.99 -15.98
C THR A 183 -8.06 -5.54 -16.22
N SER A 184 -7.45 -6.11 -15.18
CA SER A 184 -6.22 -6.90 -15.32
C SER A 184 -6.38 -8.05 -16.31
N ASN A 185 -5.26 -8.61 -16.73
CA ASN A 185 -5.23 -9.79 -17.59
C ASN A 185 -5.86 -10.96 -16.83
N THR A 186 -7.06 -11.37 -17.25
CA THR A 186 -7.76 -12.56 -16.74
C THR A 186 -7.79 -13.63 -17.83
N ASP A 187 -8.25 -14.84 -17.50
CA ASP A 187 -8.48 -15.91 -18.49
C ASP A 187 -9.46 -15.47 -19.61
N ASN A 188 -10.32 -14.49 -19.32
CA ASN A 188 -11.24 -13.89 -20.29
C ASN A 188 -10.68 -12.63 -20.97
N GLY A 189 -9.37 -12.38 -20.84
CA GLY A 189 -8.69 -11.21 -21.38
C GLY A 189 -8.87 -9.94 -20.54
N ASN A 190 -8.54 -8.80 -21.15
CA ASN A 190 -8.71 -7.45 -20.61
C ASN A 190 -10.08 -6.89 -21.01
N ARG A 191 -10.95 -6.61 -20.04
CA ARG A 191 -12.28 -6.06 -20.30
C ARG A 191 -12.29 -4.55 -20.07
N LEU A 192 -12.75 -3.80 -21.06
CA LEU A 192 -13.02 -2.37 -20.94
C LEU A 192 -14.42 -2.12 -20.33
N PHE A 193 -14.47 -1.32 -19.29
CA PHE A 193 -15.69 -0.72 -18.76
C PHE A 193 -15.67 0.78 -19.06
N THR A 194 -16.75 1.31 -19.65
CA THR A 194 -16.86 2.74 -19.96
C THR A 194 -18.26 3.27 -19.65
N LYS A 195 -18.32 4.55 -19.31
CA LYS A 195 -19.58 5.27 -19.11
C LYS A 195 -19.41 6.73 -19.47
N MET A 196 -20.45 7.31 -20.07
CA MET A 196 -20.58 8.76 -20.15
C MET A 196 -21.11 9.27 -18.81
N LEU A 197 -20.26 9.93 -18.04
CA LEU A 197 -20.66 10.64 -16.83
C LEU A 197 -21.11 12.05 -17.20
N LYS A 198 -22.33 12.41 -16.77
CA LYS A 198 -22.70 13.81 -16.56
C LYS A 198 -22.28 14.16 -15.13
N LYS A 199 -22.97 15.09 -14.46
CA LYS A 199 -22.77 15.30 -13.02
C LYS A 199 -23.03 14.01 -12.23
N GLY A 200 -22.04 13.53 -11.47
CA GLY A 200 -22.08 12.25 -10.72
C GLY A 200 -20.72 11.53 -10.63
N ASP A 201 -20.72 10.34 -10.00
CA ASP A 201 -19.49 9.64 -9.54
C ASP A 201 -19.08 8.42 -10.40
N GLY A 202 -17.79 8.04 -10.40
CA GLY A 202 -17.28 6.81 -11.04
C GLY A 202 -15.84 6.38 -10.65
N LEU A 203 -15.48 5.14 -11.02
CA LEU A 203 -14.14 4.52 -10.88
C LEU A 203 -13.41 4.49 -12.24
N ILE A 204 -12.09 4.75 -12.31
CA ILE A 204 -11.47 5.19 -13.57
C ILE A 204 -10.01 4.83 -13.78
N HIS A 205 -9.59 4.63 -15.04
CA HIS A 205 -8.19 4.65 -15.50
C HIS A 205 -7.92 5.45 -16.81
N PHE A 206 -8.91 6.11 -17.44
CA PHE A 206 -8.74 7.26 -18.38
C PHE A 206 -10.01 8.12 -18.44
N GLN A 207 -9.87 9.39 -18.85
CA GLN A 207 -11.01 10.29 -19.03
C GLN A 207 -10.89 11.09 -20.32
N PHE A 208 -11.98 11.19 -21.09
CA PHE A 208 -12.01 11.92 -22.34
C PHE A 208 -13.23 12.84 -22.38
N ASN A 209 -13.05 14.10 -22.78
CA ASN A 209 -14.12 15.03 -23.05
C ASN A 209 -14.50 14.96 -24.55
N PRO A 210 -15.54 14.21 -24.94
CA PRO A 210 -15.91 14.11 -26.36
C PRO A 210 -16.60 15.38 -26.89
N GLY A 211 -17.03 16.27 -25.99
CA GLY A 211 -17.83 17.44 -26.31
C GLY A 211 -17.05 18.62 -26.87
N HIS A 212 -17.79 19.68 -27.18
CA HIS A 212 -17.28 20.93 -27.75
C HIS A 212 -17.11 22.05 -26.70
N THR A 213 -17.42 21.78 -25.44
CA THR A 213 -17.28 22.70 -24.31
C THR A 213 -16.24 22.18 -23.34
N LYS A 214 -15.77 23.04 -22.42
CA LYS A 214 -14.92 22.60 -21.31
C LYS A 214 -15.71 21.70 -20.36
N THR A 215 -14.99 20.81 -19.66
CA THR A 215 -15.52 19.90 -18.64
C THR A 215 -14.61 19.98 -17.41
N VAL A 216 -15.17 19.89 -16.21
CA VAL A 216 -14.43 19.92 -14.95
C VAL A 216 -14.86 18.76 -14.06
N ALA A 217 -13.89 18.09 -13.45
CA ALA A 217 -14.12 17.02 -12.49
C ALA A 217 -13.21 17.15 -11.27
N ILE A 218 -13.65 16.59 -10.14
CA ILE A 218 -12.89 16.47 -8.90
C ILE A 218 -12.69 14.99 -8.60
N GLY A 219 -11.45 14.59 -8.31
CA GLY A 219 -11.10 13.24 -7.86
C GLY A 219 -10.69 13.24 -6.40
N ALA A 220 -11.16 12.28 -5.62
CA ALA A 220 -10.68 12.01 -4.27
C ALA A 220 -9.95 10.66 -4.25
N LEU A 221 -8.79 10.62 -3.59
CA LEU A 221 -7.91 9.46 -3.59
C LEU A 221 -7.62 9.00 -2.15
N SER A 222 -7.56 7.68 -1.97
CA SER A 222 -7.34 7.01 -0.67
C SER A 222 -5.87 6.91 -0.25
N SER A 223 -5.07 7.92 -0.59
CA SER A 223 -3.70 8.08 -0.08
C SER A 223 -3.34 9.57 -0.05
N GLN A 224 -2.51 9.95 0.92
CA GLN A 224 -1.88 11.27 0.99
C GLN A 224 -0.91 11.52 -0.18
N ASN A 225 -0.39 10.45 -0.78
CA ASN A 225 0.53 10.47 -1.91
C ASN A 225 0.24 9.30 -2.88
N PRO A 226 -0.84 9.39 -3.67
CA PRO A 226 -1.30 8.30 -4.54
C PRO A 226 -0.26 7.94 -5.62
N GLY A 227 0.51 8.94 -6.07
CA GLY A 227 1.34 8.83 -7.26
C GLY A 227 0.51 8.74 -8.53
N THR A 228 1.18 8.81 -9.68
CA THR A 228 0.54 8.68 -10.98
C THR A 228 1.52 8.02 -11.95
N ILE A 229 1.06 6.98 -12.64
CA ILE A 229 1.78 6.35 -13.74
C ILE A 229 0.94 6.58 -14.99
N THR A 230 1.31 7.59 -15.78
CA THR A 230 0.71 7.74 -17.11
C THR A 230 1.33 6.74 -18.06
N ILE A 231 0.53 5.80 -18.55
CA ILE A 231 1.01 4.56 -19.18
C ILE A 231 1.90 4.86 -20.40
N ALA A 232 1.44 5.74 -21.30
CA ALA A 232 2.22 6.08 -22.49
C ALA A 232 3.56 6.76 -22.14
N ASN A 233 3.58 7.66 -21.14
CA ASN A 233 4.82 8.31 -20.70
C ASN A 233 5.77 7.33 -20.01
N ALA A 234 5.25 6.43 -19.17
CA ALA A 234 6.06 5.42 -18.49
C ALA A 234 6.73 4.46 -19.49
N VAL A 235 6.00 4.06 -20.55
CA VAL A 235 6.49 3.13 -21.57
C VAL A 235 7.46 3.81 -22.54
N PHE A 236 7.11 4.98 -23.08
CA PHE A 236 7.85 5.61 -24.18
C PHE A 236 8.69 6.83 -23.77
N GLY A 237 8.44 7.43 -22.60
CA GLY A 237 9.10 8.64 -22.11
C GLY A 237 9.93 8.47 -20.83
N SER A 238 10.16 7.23 -20.40
CA SER A 238 10.96 6.94 -19.19
C SER A 238 12.42 7.37 -19.35
N LYS A 239 13.07 7.63 -18.21
CA LYS A 239 14.48 8.07 -18.14
C LYS A 239 15.24 7.18 -17.15
N PRO A 240 16.23 6.39 -17.60
CA PRO A 240 16.60 6.15 -19.01
C PRO A 240 15.46 5.47 -19.81
N PRO A 241 15.45 5.59 -21.16
CA PRO A 241 14.42 4.98 -22.00
C PRO A 241 14.49 3.44 -21.95
N ILE A 242 13.33 2.79 -22.05
CA ILE A 242 13.26 1.33 -22.25
C ILE A 242 13.86 1.01 -23.63
N SER A 243 14.66 -0.06 -23.70
CA SER A 243 15.25 -0.53 -24.96
C SER A 243 14.19 -0.73 -26.06
N ASP A 244 14.52 -0.25 -27.25
CA ASP A 244 13.73 -0.44 -28.46
C ASP A 244 13.51 -1.92 -28.79
N ASP A 245 14.49 -2.80 -28.53
CA ASP A 245 14.35 -4.26 -28.65
C ASP A 245 13.24 -4.80 -27.74
N VAL A 246 13.19 -4.34 -26.48
CA VAL A 246 12.17 -4.76 -25.51
C VAL A 246 10.79 -4.29 -25.96
N LEU A 247 10.67 -3.02 -26.34
CA LEU A 247 9.39 -2.44 -26.76
C LEU A 247 8.92 -2.99 -28.11
N ALA A 248 9.81 -3.16 -29.09
CA ALA A 248 9.46 -3.74 -30.40
C ALA A 248 8.92 -5.16 -30.22
N LYS A 249 9.56 -5.96 -29.35
CA LYS A 249 9.09 -7.29 -29.01
C LYS A 249 7.77 -7.28 -28.24
N ALA A 250 7.63 -6.41 -27.25
CA ALA A 250 6.43 -6.32 -26.41
C ALA A 250 5.20 -5.86 -27.20
N PHE A 251 5.36 -4.86 -28.08
CA PHE A 251 4.30 -4.30 -28.90
C PHE A 251 4.12 -5.02 -30.25
N GLN A 252 5.01 -5.96 -30.59
CA GLN A 252 4.99 -6.73 -31.84
C GLN A 252 5.06 -5.84 -33.09
N VAL A 253 5.90 -4.81 -33.04
CA VAL A 253 6.13 -3.84 -34.11
C VAL A 253 7.62 -3.75 -34.44
N ASP A 254 7.97 -3.03 -35.49
CA ASP A 254 9.37 -2.76 -35.82
C ASP A 254 9.96 -1.65 -34.93
N LYS A 255 11.30 -1.61 -34.86
CA LYS A 255 12.04 -0.61 -34.08
C LYS A 255 11.77 0.82 -34.51
N LYS A 256 11.56 1.11 -35.81
CA LYS A 256 11.31 2.49 -36.27
C LYS A 256 9.98 3.01 -35.73
N THR A 257 8.99 2.14 -35.60
CA THR A 257 7.72 2.49 -34.94
C THR A 257 7.93 2.85 -33.47
N VAL A 258 8.76 2.08 -32.76
CA VAL A 258 9.12 2.38 -31.36
C VAL A 258 9.90 3.69 -31.25
N ASP A 259 10.93 3.87 -32.07
CA ASP A 259 11.75 5.09 -32.10
C ASP A 259 10.87 6.32 -32.35
N TRP A 260 9.91 6.20 -33.26
CA TRP A 260 8.93 7.25 -33.53
C TRP A 260 8.05 7.56 -32.31
N LEU A 261 7.57 6.54 -31.58
CA LEU A 261 6.79 6.71 -30.35
C LEU A 261 7.62 7.34 -29.23
N GLN A 262 8.86 6.91 -29.03
CA GLN A 262 9.79 7.48 -28.04
C GLN A 262 10.19 8.92 -28.37
N ALA A 263 10.23 9.28 -29.66
CA ALA A 263 10.48 10.65 -30.11
C ALA A 263 9.28 11.61 -29.88
N GLN A 264 8.09 11.10 -29.54
CA GLN A 264 6.94 11.97 -29.26
C GLN A 264 7.17 12.73 -27.94
N PHE A 265 7.18 14.06 -28.01
CA PHE A 265 7.22 14.89 -26.79
C PHE A 265 5.94 14.70 -25.98
N TRP A 266 6.10 14.12 -24.80
CA TRP A 266 5.05 14.02 -23.79
C TRP A 266 4.76 15.40 -23.17
N ALA A 267 3.48 15.75 -23.03
CA ALA A 267 3.07 16.92 -22.26
C ALA A 267 2.71 16.46 -20.84
N ASP A 268 3.48 16.88 -19.85
CA ASP A 268 3.10 16.66 -18.46
C ASP A 268 1.86 17.51 -18.14
N ASN A 269 0.77 16.85 -17.79
CA ASN A 269 -0.49 17.47 -17.41
C ASN A 269 -0.78 17.33 -15.91
N ASN A 270 0.22 16.98 -15.09
CA ASN A 270 0.09 16.88 -13.64
C ASN A 270 0.85 18.02 -12.97
N ASN A 271 0.15 18.81 -12.15
CA ASN A 271 0.70 19.95 -11.42
C ASN A 271 0.52 19.83 -9.90
#